data_AF-W6V8T1-F1
#
_entry.id   AF-W6V8T1-F1
#
_cell.length_a   1.000
_cell.length_b   1.000
_cell.length_c   1.000
_cell.angle_alpha   90.00
_cell.angle_beta   90.00
_cell.angle_gamma   90.00
#
_symmetry.space_group_name_H-M   'P 1'
#
loop_
_entity.id
_entity.type
_entity.pdbx_description
1 polymer ?
#
loop_
_entity_poly.entity_id
_entity_poly.type
_entity_poly.pdbx_seq_one_letter_code
_entity_poly.pdbx_strand_id
1 'polypeptide(L)'
;MRYLKVIAQDRSGKGTADTVHFQFYEDEQLQREATDADRQQLRSLGKTYLKCAWFNEGEGEERHLRIFSQNPSADGTPETVRLHFHEGQKIAYKAAAHDLDNDGGLEVILSSDVDNDGRADRTDRRRVASMVEEFLKLGV
;
A
#
# COMPACT_ATOMS: atom_id res chain seq x y z
N MET A 1 2.77 4.37 -15.42
CA MET A 1 2.84 3.33 -14.35
C MET A 1 1.56 3.38 -13.55
N ARG A 2 0.84 2.27 -13.43
CA ARG A 2 -0.41 2.21 -12.64
C ARG A 2 -0.11 1.93 -11.18
N TYR A 3 -0.81 2.61 -10.27
CA TYR A 3 -0.69 2.34 -8.85
C TYR A 3 -1.99 2.64 -8.10
N LEU A 4 -2.15 1.98 -6.96
CA LEU A 4 -3.17 2.32 -5.97
C LEU A 4 -2.55 3.30 -4.95
N LYS A 5 -3.17 4.46 -4.80
CA LYS A 5 -2.89 5.41 -3.71
C LYS A 5 -3.84 5.12 -2.55
N VAL A 6 -3.29 4.95 -1.35
CA VAL A 6 -4.05 4.73 -0.11
C VAL A 6 -3.80 5.90 0.84
N ILE A 7 -4.87 6.53 1.30
CA ILE A 7 -4.81 7.72 2.17
C ILE A 7 -5.62 7.43 3.42
N ALA A 8 -4.99 7.53 4.59
CA ALA A 8 -5.68 7.42 5.87
C ALA A 8 -5.75 8.79 6.55
N GLN A 9 -6.89 9.08 7.18
CA GLN A 9 -7.22 10.37 7.74
C GLN A 9 -7.86 10.20 9.12
N ASP A 10 -7.39 10.97 10.10
CA ASP A 10 -8.03 11.17 11.41
C ASP A 10 -8.87 12.44 11.35
N ARG A 11 -10.10 12.31 10.84
CA ARG A 11 -11.02 13.45 10.68
C ARG A 11 -11.65 13.86 12.01
N SER A 12 -11.76 12.93 12.94
CA SER A 12 -12.34 13.16 14.27
C SER A 12 -11.37 13.74 15.28
N GLY A 13 -10.06 13.76 14.97
CA GLY A 13 -9.01 14.30 15.84
C GLY A 13 -8.75 13.45 17.08
N LYS A 14 -8.95 12.13 16.99
CA LYS A 14 -8.83 11.19 18.13
C LYS A 14 -7.45 10.56 18.27
N GLY A 15 -6.49 10.96 17.44
CA GLY A 15 -5.15 10.39 17.36
C GLY A 15 -5.12 9.04 16.62
N THR A 16 -6.16 8.70 15.88
CA THR A 16 -6.22 7.49 15.05
C THR A 16 -7.03 7.77 13.80
N ALA A 17 -6.57 7.25 12.66
CA ALA A 17 -7.35 7.37 11.44
C ALA A 17 -8.72 6.68 11.56
N ASP A 18 -9.74 7.37 11.09
CA ASP A 18 -11.15 6.95 11.07
C ASP A 18 -11.69 6.79 9.65
N THR A 19 -10.93 7.23 8.64
CA THR A 19 -11.27 7.11 7.22
C THR A 19 -10.07 6.63 6.41
N VAL A 20 -10.35 5.84 5.37
CA VAL A 20 -9.37 5.38 4.38
C VAL A 20 -9.94 5.57 2.99
N HIS A 21 -9.20 6.28 2.15
CA HIS A 21 -9.51 6.50 0.74
C HIS A 21 -8.56 5.70 -0.14
N PHE A 22 -9.10 5.26 -1.27
CA PHE A 22 -8.40 4.47 -2.27
C PHE A 22 -8.60 5.14 -3.61
N GLN A 23 -7.51 5.41 -4.32
CA GLN A 23 -7.52 6.12 -5.59
C GLN A 23 -6.62 5.36 -6.58
N PHE A 24 -7.12 5.14 -7.79
CA PHE A 24 -6.38 4.45 -8.86
C PHE A 24 -5.76 5.50 -9.77
N TYR A 25 -4.45 5.40 -9.97
CA TYR A 25 -3.66 6.32 -10.76
C TYR A 25 -2.99 5.61 -11.93
N GLU A 26 -2.76 6.35 -13.00
CA GLU A 26 -1.83 6.03 -14.07
C GLU A 26 -0.88 7.20 -14.22
N ASP A 27 0.40 6.95 -13.95
CA ASP A 27 1.40 8.00 -13.70
C ASP A 27 0.87 8.95 -12.63
N GLU A 28 0.98 10.26 -12.80
CA GLU A 28 0.45 11.22 -11.81
C GLU A 28 -1.02 11.59 -12.05
N GLN A 29 -1.70 10.93 -12.99
CA GLN A 29 -3.09 11.21 -13.32
C GLN A 29 -4.05 10.30 -12.56
N LEU A 30 -4.96 10.92 -11.79
CA LEU A 30 -6.07 10.22 -11.16
C LEU A 30 -6.98 9.65 -12.25
N GLN A 31 -7.14 8.34 -12.28
CA GLN A 31 -8.04 7.66 -13.20
C GLN A 31 -9.44 7.59 -12.60
N ARG A 32 -9.54 7.14 -11.35
CA ARG A 32 -10.80 7.05 -10.60
C ARG A 32 -10.56 6.88 -9.11
N GLU A 33 -11.55 7.24 -8.33
CA GLU A 33 -11.65 6.80 -6.93
C GLU A 33 -12.19 5.37 -6.84
N ALA A 34 -11.96 4.73 -5.69
CA ALA A 34 -12.55 3.43 -5.39
C ALA A 34 -14.07 3.52 -5.23
N THR A 35 -14.76 2.62 -5.92
CA THR A 35 -16.19 2.34 -5.74
C THR A 35 -16.43 1.59 -4.44
N ASP A 36 -17.69 1.41 -4.05
CA ASP A 36 -18.04 0.59 -2.88
C ASP A 36 -17.62 -0.88 -3.02
N ALA A 37 -17.64 -1.42 -4.25
CA ALA A 37 -17.15 -2.75 -4.55
C ALA A 37 -15.63 -2.85 -4.34
N ASP A 38 -14.87 -1.86 -4.83
CA ASP A 38 -13.42 -1.79 -4.59
C ASP A 38 -13.14 -1.68 -3.08
N ARG A 39 -13.87 -0.84 -2.35
CA ARG A 39 -13.72 -0.68 -0.89
C ARG A 39 -13.99 -1.98 -0.13
N GLN A 40 -14.97 -2.78 -0.58
CA GLN A 40 -15.24 -4.08 0.00
C GLN A 40 -14.06 -5.04 -0.21
N GLN A 41 -13.49 -5.08 -1.43
CA GLN A 41 -12.34 -5.90 -1.76
C GLN A 41 -11.06 -5.44 -1.03
N LEU A 42 -10.86 -4.12 -0.91
CA LEU A 42 -9.72 -3.48 -0.26
C LEU A 42 -9.81 -3.40 1.26
N ARG A 43 -10.88 -3.91 1.87
CA ARG A 43 -11.12 -3.77 3.32
C ARG A 43 -9.97 -4.33 4.16
N SER A 44 -9.43 -5.48 3.79
CA SER A 44 -8.31 -6.10 4.52
C SER A 44 -7.00 -5.31 4.34
N LEU A 45 -6.76 -4.80 3.12
CA LEU A 45 -5.63 -3.91 2.85
C LEU A 45 -5.71 -2.65 3.69
N GLY A 46 -6.86 -1.96 3.67
CA GLY A 46 -7.08 -0.73 4.45
C GLY A 46 -6.90 -0.94 5.96
N LYS A 47 -7.40 -2.04 6.51
CA LYS A 47 -7.18 -2.39 7.92
C LYS A 47 -5.71 -2.62 8.26
N THR A 48 -4.97 -3.25 7.36
CA THR A 48 -3.53 -3.49 7.56
C THR A 48 -2.76 -2.18 7.46
N TYR A 49 -3.12 -1.33 6.51
CA TYR A 49 -2.54 0.00 6.35
C TYR A 49 -2.80 0.91 7.57
N LEU A 50 -4.01 0.88 8.15
CA LEU A 50 -4.31 1.64 9.37
C LEU A 50 -3.43 1.26 10.56
N LYS A 51 -3.09 -0.03 10.70
CA LYS A 51 -2.17 -0.46 11.75
C LYS A 51 -0.78 0.15 11.56
N CYS A 52 -0.43 0.61 10.37
CA CYS A 52 0.89 1.14 10.05
C CYS A 52 1.12 2.57 10.56
N ALA A 53 0.13 3.14 11.27
CA ALA A 53 0.18 4.48 11.83
C ALA A 53 0.56 5.58 10.80
N TRP A 54 0.31 5.33 9.52
CA TRP A 54 0.63 6.25 8.42
C TRP A 54 -0.63 6.99 7.97
N PHE A 55 -1.02 7.99 8.75
CA PHE A 55 -2.23 8.78 8.53
C PHE A 55 -2.00 10.28 8.68
N ASN A 56 -2.95 11.06 8.19
CA ASN A 56 -2.98 12.52 8.25
C ASN A 56 -3.94 12.98 9.34
N GLU A 57 -3.60 14.09 10.00
CA GLU A 57 -4.57 14.83 10.80
C GLU A 57 -5.57 15.55 9.88
N GLY A 58 -6.86 15.49 10.20
CA GLY A 58 -7.91 16.11 9.39
C GLY A 58 -8.04 15.49 8.00
N GLU A 59 -8.25 16.33 6.99
CA GLU A 59 -8.45 15.92 5.59
C GLU A 59 -7.16 15.99 4.75
N GLY A 60 -5.98 16.01 5.39
CA GLY A 60 -4.71 16.01 4.69
C GLY A 60 -4.49 14.74 3.83
N GLU A 61 -3.62 14.87 2.82
CA GLU A 61 -3.19 13.75 1.96
C GLU A 61 -1.65 13.62 1.85
N GLU A 62 -0.91 14.38 2.66
CA GLU A 62 0.55 14.40 2.61
C GLU A 62 1.13 13.01 2.85
N ARG A 63 0.58 12.30 3.84
CA ARG A 63 0.91 10.91 4.14
C ARG A 63 0.02 9.96 3.36
N HIS A 64 0.62 9.20 2.46
CA HIS A 64 -0.09 8.21 1.66
C HIS A 64 0.83 7.05 1.26
N LEU A 65 0.25 5.89 0.99
CA LEU A 65 0.93 4.78 0.36
C LEU A 65 0.68 4.81 -1.15
N ARG A 66 1.71 4.57 -1.95
CA ARG A 66 1.59 4.11 -3.34
C ARG A 66 2.01 2.65 -3.41
N ILE A 67 1.13 1.79 -3.90
CA ILE A 67 1.40 0.37 -4.13
C ILE A 67 1.18 0.01 -5.59
N PHE A 68 2.13 -0.72 -6.19
CA PHE A 68 2.10 -1.11 -7.60
C PHE A 68 2.86 -2.40 -7.87
N SER A 69 2.38 -3.14 -8.86
CA SER A 69 3.01 -4.34 -9.41
C SER A 69 3.94 -3.98 -10.58
N GLN A 70 4.93 -4.84 -10.81
CA GLN A 70 5.80 -4.82 -11.97
C GLN A 70 5.91 -6.25 -12.50
N ASN A 71 5.96 -6.36 -13.82
CA ASN A 71 6.15 -7.61 -14.56
C ASN A 71 7.31 -7.40 -15.56
N PRO A 72 8.58 -7.39 -15.08
CA PRO A 72 9.75 -7.17 -15.93
C PRO A 72 9.95 -8.18 -17.06
N SER A 73 9.59 -9.45 -16.86
CA SER A 73 9.68 -10.50 -17.89
C SER A 73 8.64 -10.35 -19.00
N ALA A 74 7.57 -9.58 -18.73
CA ALA A 74 6.41 -9.40 -19.60
C ALA A 74 5.62 -10.69 -19.87
N ASP A 75 5.64 -11.67 -18.96
CA ASP A 75 4.95 -12.95 -19.11
C ASP A 75 3.46 -12.92 -18.72
N GLY A 76 3.05 -11.88 -17.99
CA GLY A 76 1.66 -11.60 -17.62
C GLY A 76 1.41 -11.66 -16.11
N THR A 77 2.42 -11.99 -15.33
CA THR A 77 2.34 -12.17 -13.88
C THR A 77 3.12 -11.09 -13.11
N PRO A 78 2.61 -10.61 -11.96
CA PRO A 78 3.36 -9.68 -11.12
C PRO A 78 4.56 -10.33 -10.42
N GLU A 79 5.77 -10.14 -10.94
CA GLU A 79 7.03 -10.59 -10.31
C GLU A 79 7.44 -9.75 -9.10
N THR A 80 7.00 -8.49 -9.03
CA THR A 80 7.41 -7.58 -7.95
C THR A 80 6.28 -6.64 -7.58
N VAL A 81 6.03 -6.49 -6.28
CA VAL A 81 5.13 -5.46 -5.75
C VAL A 81 5.92 -4.50 -4.89
N ARG A 82 5.81 -3.20 -5.19
CA ARG A 82 6.48 -2.12 -4.46
C ARG A 82 5.49 -1.30 -3.66
N LEU A 83 5.90 -0.93 -2.45
CA LEU A 83 5.17 -0.06 -1.55
C LEU A 83 6.05 1.14 -1.21
N HIS A 84 5.56 2.34 -1.51
CA HIS A 84 6.20 3.59 -1.15
C HIS A 84 5.30 4.36 -0.18
N PHE A 85 5.76 4.57 1.04
CA PHE A 85 5.10 5.43 2.02
C PHE A 85 5.63 6.86 1.84
N HIS A 86 4.77 7.75 1.38
CA HIS A 86 5.08 9.13 1.10
C HIS A 86 4.74 10.03 2.29
N GLU A 87 5.54 11.07 2.48
CA GLU A 87 5.22 12.26 3.27
C GLU A 87 5.51 13.48 2.39
N GLY A 88 4.44 14.07 1.84
CA GLY A 88 4.53 15.05 0.77
C GLY A 88 5.20 14.46 -0.47
N GLN A 89 6.27 15.12 -0.95
CA GLN A 89 7.02 14.67 -2.13
C GLN A 89 8.09 13.60 -1.81
N LYS A 90 8.36 13.33 -0.52
CA LYS A 90 9.42 12.41 -0.11
C LYS A 90 8.84 11.01 0.10
N ILE A 91 9.64 10.00 -0.23
CA ILE A 91 9.36 8.62 0.18
C ILE A 91 10.04 8.42 1.53
N ALA A 92 9.27 8.36 2.60
CA ALA A 92 9.74 8.12 3.96
C ALA A 92 10.19 6.66 4.14
N TYR A 93 9.36 5.71 3.69
CA TYR A 93 9.64 4.28 3.80
C TYR A 93 9.40 3.55 2.48
N LYS A 94 10.18 2.48 2.28
CA LYS A 94 10.08 1.60 1.11
C LYS A 94 9.93 0.16 1.57
N ALA A 95 9.07 -0.57 0.89
CA ALA A 95 9.01 -2.01 0.98
C ALA A 95 8.81 -2.62 -0.41
N ALA A 96 9.20 -3.89 -0.54
CA ALA A 96 9.00 -4.66 -1.75
C ALA A 96 8.75 -6.12 -1.41
N ALA A 97 7.95 -6.78 -2.23
CA ALA A 97 7.82 -8.23 -2.26
C ALA A 97 8.14 -8.73 -3.66
N HIS A 98 8.85 -9.85 -3.76
CA HIS A 98 9.27 -10.46 -5.02
C HIS A 98 8.84 -11.91 -5.06
N ASP A 99 8.22 -12.27 -6.20
CA ASP A 99 8.01 -13.62 -6.66
C ASP A 99 9.17 -13.95 -7.61
N LEU A 100 10.12 -14.77 -7.18
CA LEU A 100 11.40 -14.97 -7.87
C LEU A 100 11.38 -16.12 -8.87
N ASP A 101 10.52 -17.12 -8.66
CA ASP A 101 10.35 -18.26 -9.56
C ASP A 101 9.00 -18.24 -10.29
N ASN A 102 8.22 -17.19 -10.09
CA ASN A 102 6.95 -16.92 -10.72
C ASN A 102 5.91 -18.02 -10.49
N ASP A 103 5.86 -18.52 -9.25
CA ASP A 103 4.91 -19.56 -8.83
C ASP A 103 3.66 -18.99 -8.12
N GLY A 104 3.59 -17.67 -7.97
CA GLY A 104 2.57 -16.94 -7.22
C GLY A 104 2.89 -16.77 -5.73
N GLY A 105 4.01 -17.33 -5.27
CA GLY A 105 4.61 -17.13 -3.95
C GLY A 105 5.39 -15.81 -3.85
N LEU A 106 5.64 -15.36 -2.62
CA LEU A 106 6.50 -14.19 -2.37
C LEU A 106 7.71 -14.63 -1.55
N GLU A 107 8.82 -14.93 -2.21
CA GLU A 107 10.02 -15.52 -1.58
C GLU A 107 10.76 -14.46 -0.77
N VAL A 108 10.82 -13.24 -1.29
CA VAL A 108 11.56 -12.13 -0.69
C VAL A 108 10.62 -11.00 -0.34
N ILE A 109 10.60 -10.64 0.94
CA ILE A 109 9.93 -9.45 1.44
C ILE A 109 10.97 -8.57 2.11
N LEU A 110 11.16 -7.39 1.53
CA LEU A 110 11.98 -6.31 2.06
C LEU A 110 11.05 -5.30 2.73
N SER A 111 11.24 -5.06 4.02
CA SER A 111 10.46 -4.08 4.78
C SER A 111 11.38 -3.18 5.59
N SER A 112 11.09 -1.88 5.58
CA SER A 112 11.57 -0.93 6.59
C SER A 112 10.57 -0.90 7.76
N ASP A 113 10.74 0.04 8.69
CA ASP A 113 9.76 0.39 9.74
C ASP A 113 8.50 1.00 9.10
N VAL A 114 7.71 0.15 8.44
CA VAL A 114 6.52 0.58 7.70
C VAL A 114 5.35 0.81 8.64
N ASP A 115 5.38 0.24 9.85
CA ASP A 115 4.38 0.51 10.87
C ASP A 115 4.67 1.66 11.81
N ASN A 116 5.81 2.31 11.58
CA ASN A 116 6.21 3.57 12.20
C ASN A 116 6.25 3.44 13.73
N ASP A 117 6.71 2.28 14.22
CA ASP A 117 6.90 1.99 15.65
C ASP A 117 8.34 2.25 16.13
N GLY A 118 9.24 2.63 15.21
CA GLY A 118 10.64 2.91 15.46
C GLY A 118 11.57 1.71 15.26
N ARG A 119 11.06 0.57 14.77
CA ARG A 119 11.83 -0.67 14.59
C ARG A 119 11.50 -1.29 13.24
N ALA A 120 12.52 -1.80 12.55
CA ALA A 120 12.32 -2.65 11.38
C ALA A 120 12.38 -4.11 11.82
N ASP A 121 11.23 -4.78 11.90
CA ASP A 121 11.14 -6.14 12.45
C ASP A 121 10.16 -7.08 11.69
N ARG A 122 9.83 -8.22 12.31
CA ARG A 122 8.98 -9.25 11.69
C ARG A 122 7.53 -8.76 11.51
N THR A 123 7.09 -7.81 12.31
CA THR A 123 5.75 -7.21 12.26
C THR A 123 5.61 -6.40 10.98
N ASP A 124 6.61 -5.58 10.63
CA ASP A 124 6.68 -4.88 9.34
C ASP A 124 6.55 -5.84 8.16
N ARG A 125 7.38 -6.88 8.15
CA ARG A 125 7.39 -7.88 7.09
C ARG A 125 6.00 -8.49 6.88
N ARG A 126 5.30 -8.81 7.97
CA ARG A 126 3.94 -9.39 7.91
C ARG A 126 2.92 -8.40 7.36
N ARG A 127 3.03 -7.11 7.71
CA ARG A 127 2.13 -6.08 7.19
C ARG A 127 2.34 -5.86 5.71
N VAL A 128 3.60 -5.82 5.26
CA VAL A 128 3.94 -5.77 3.83
C VAL A 128 3.34 -6.98 3.10
N ALA A 129 3.58 -8.20 3.59
CA ALA A 129 3.02 -9.42 3.01
C ALA A 129 1.49 -9.33 2.85
N SER A 130 0.78 -9.00 3.94
CA SER A 130 -0.68 -8.89 3.91
C SER A 130 -1.19 -7.79 2.98
N MET A 131 -0.50 -6.64 2.88
CA MET A 131 -0.90 -5.60 1.93
C MET A 131 -0.67 -6.02 0.47
N VAL A 132 0.44 -6.71 0.19
CA VAL A 132 0.74 -7.21 -1.16
C VAL A 132 -0.27 -8.27 -1.60
N GLU A 133 -0.54 -9.26 -0.75
CA GLU A 133 -1.51 -10.33 -1.04
C GLU A 133 -2.90 -9.76 -1.35
N GLU A 134 -3.37 -8.79 -0.56
CA GLU A 134 -4.68 -8.17 -0.80
C GLU A 134 -4.69 -7.27 -2.05
N PHE A 135 -3.57 -6.63 -2.37
CA PHE A 135 -3.42 -5.82 -3.59
C PHE A 135 -3.47 -6.68 -4.86
N LEU A 136 -2.76 -7.81 -4.88
CA LEU A 136 -2.70 -8.71 -6.03
C LEU A 136 -4.07 -9.31 -6.38
N LYS A 137 -4.96 -9.48 -5.40
CA LYS A 137 -6.35 -9.95 -5.63
C LYS A 137 -7.18 -9.01 -6.50
N LEU A 138 -6.78 -7.74 -6.66
CA LEU A 138 -7.47 -6.79 -7.53
C LEU A 138 -7.24 -7.07 -9.03
N GLY A 139 -6.20 -7.82 -9.38
CA GLY A 139 -5.82 -8.08 -10.78
C GLY A 139 -5.37 -6.83 -11.53
N VAL A 140 -4.77 -5.85 -10.84
CA VAL A 140 -4.26 -4.58 -11.41
C VAL A 140 -2.83 -4.67 -11.91
#